data_AF-A0A2D4XLT1-F1
#
_entry.id   AF-A0A2D4XLT1-F1
#
_cell.length_a   1.000
_cell.length_b   1.000
_cell.length_c   1.000
_cell.angle_alpha   90.00
_cell.angle_beta   90.00
_cell.angle_gamma   90.00
#
_symmetry.space_group_name_H-M   'P 1'
#
loop_
_entity.id
_entity.type
_entity.pdbx_description
1 polymer ?
#
loop_
_entity_poly.entity_id
_entity_poly.type
_entity_poly.pdbx_seq_one_letter_code
_entity_poly.pdbx_strand_id
1 'polypeptide(L)'
;MAIFNGTDLILKVSISDGGAEQKMMHSQNVSISMNADTIDVSTKDSAGYRELLGGQKSFSLSADGLMDFNSTGTDVEVDELFDQWDGRTAVTFTFTLATTAAGDYFYTGSGFITSIEVSGGTEDAPTYSATIEGTGALTQTDV
;
A
#
# COMPACT_ATOMS: atom_id res chain seq x y z
N MET A 1 5.45 2.69 -25.04
CA MET A 1 5.38 2.42 -23.59
C MET A 1 6.48 3.23 -22.94
N ALA A 2 6.12 4.34 -22.30
CA ALA A 2 7.09 5.21 -21.64
C ALA A 2 7.47 4.60 -20.29
N ILE A 3 8.74 4.78 -19.91
CA ILE A 3 9.17 4.61 -18.53
C ILE A 3 8.47 5.72 -17.74
N PHE A 4 7.62 5.35 -16.78
CA PHE A 4 6.90 6.30 -15.94
C PHE A 4 7.81 6.86 -14.85
N ASN A 5 7.57 8.11 -14.46
CA ASN A 5 8.33 8.75 -13.39
C ASN A 5 7.85 8.25 -12.03
N GLY A 6 8.78 7.85 -11.15
CA GLY A 6 8.46 7.41 -9.80
C GLY A 6 7.74 8.47 -8.96
N THR A 7 7.88 9.76 -9.28
CA THR A 7 7.15 10.84 -8.60
C THR A 7 5.66 10.85 -8.88
N ASP A 8 5.23 10.25 -9.99
CA ASP A 8 3.80 10.14 -10.31
C ASP A 8 3.16 8.97 -9.57
N LEU A 9 3.94 8.07 -8.96
CA LEU A 9 3.41 6.95 -8.21
C LEU A 9 2.95 7.41 -6.83
N ILE A 10 1.65 7.26 -6.55
CA ILE A 10 1.07 7.71 -5.29
C ILE A 10 0.23 6.62 -4.64
N LEU A 11 0.22 6.66 -3.31
CA LEU A 11 -0.73 5.92 -2.50
C LEU A 11 -1.82 6.86 -2.01
N LYS A 12 -3.06 6.46 -2.25
CA LYS A 12 -4.23 7.06 -1.64
C LYS A 12 -4.82 6.13 -0.60
N VAL A 13 -5.22 6.69 0.53
CA VAL A 13 -5.78 5.97 1.67
C VAL A 13 -7.07 6.67 2.07
N SER A 14 -8.10 5.91 2.38
CA SER A 14 -9.37 6.45 2.89
C SER A 14 -9.30 6.60 4.41
N ILE A 15 -9.72 7.76 4.92
CA ILE A 15 -9.67 8.09 6.36
C ILE A 15 -10.77 7.35 7.16
N SER A 16 -11.77 6.79 6.47
CA SER A 16 -12.85 5.98 7.06
C SER A 16 -13.34 4.92 6.07
N ASP A 17 -14.01 3.89 6.56
CA ASP A 17 -14.64 2.85 5.72
C ASP A 17 -15.63 3.49 4.72
N GLY A 18 -15.24 3.53 3.44
CA GLY A 18 -16.00 4.20 2.37
C GLY A 18 -15.86 5.73 2.28
N GLY A 19 -14.92 6.32 3.01
CA GLY A 19 -14.59 7.75 2.95
C GLY A 19 -13.84 8.15 1.67
N ALA A 20 -13.69 9.46 1.45
CA ALA A 20 -12.91 9.96 0.32
C ALA A 20 -11.44 9.55 0.45
N GLU A 21 -10.87 9.01 -0.63
CA GLU A 21 -9.46 8.62 -0.68
C GLU A 21 -8.58 9.88 -0.77
N GLN A 22 -7.68 10.03 0.18
CA GLN A 22 -6.73 11.13 0.23
C GLN A 22 -5.31 10.63 0.00
N LYS A 23 -4.46 11.49 -0.57
CA LYS A 23 -3.07 11.12 -0.84
C LYS A 23 -2.31 11.02 0.48
N MET A 24 -1.32 10.13 0.55
CA MET A 24 -0.38 10.13 1.67
C MET A 24 0.44 11.42 1.67
N MET A 25 0.52 12.09 2.82
CA MET A 25 1.20 13.37 2.96
C MET A 25 2.69 13.27 2.59
N HIS A 26 3.14 14.07 1.62
CA HIS A 26 4.55 14.17 1.24
C HIS A 26 5.28 12.82 1.13
N SER A 27 4.61 11.81 0.58
CA SER A 27 5.21 10.49 0.40
C SER A 27 6.38 10.55 -0.58
N GLN A 28 7.54 10.07 -0.12
CA GLN A 28 8.77 9.99 -0.91
C GLN A 28 8.92 8.62 -1.56
N ASN A 29 8.43 7.58 -0.88
CA ASN A 29 8.53 6.20 -1.31
C ASN A 29 7.18 5.51 -1.09
N VAL A 30 6.74 4.79 -2.11
CA VAL A 30 5.59 3.91 -2.03
C VAL A 30 5.96 2.59 -2.70
N SER A 31 5.70 1.48 -2.02
CA SER A 31 5.93 0.14 -2.55
C SER A 31 4.74 -0.77 -2.26
N ILE A 32 4.42 -1.62 -3.24
CA ILE A 32 3.44 -2.71 -3.11
C ILE A 32 4.15 -4.04 -3.33
N SER A 33 4.01 -4.93 -2.36
CA SER A 33 4.51 -6.30 -2.42
C SER A 33 3.32 -7.24 -2.55
N MET A 34 3.28 -8.02 -3.63
CA MET A 34 2.24 -9.02 -3.87
C MET A 34 2.89 -10.39 -3.80
N ASN A 35 2.48 -11.17 -2.80
CA ASN A 35 3.05 -12.48 -2.51
C ASN A 35 1.98 -13.57 -2.68
N ALA A 36 2.41 -14.75 -3.07
CA ALA A 36 1.55 -15.91 -3.16
C ALA A 36 2.28 -17.10 -2.54
N ASP A 37 1.63 -17.74 -1.58
CA ASP A 37 2.08 -19.01 -1.05
C ASP A 37 1.90 -20.09 -2.11
N THR A 38 2.75 -21.11 -2.06
CA THR A 38 2.68 -22.27 -2.96
C THR A 38 2.66 -23.56 -2.14
N ILE A 39 1.80 -24.48 -2.53
CA ILE A 39 1.67 -25.80 -1.92
C ILE A 39 2.43 -26.79 -2.79
N ASP A 40 3.38 -27.51 -2.19
CA ASP A 40 4.14 -28.55 -2.87
C ASP A 40 3.29 -29.82 -3.00
N VAL A 41 3.06 -30.25 -4.23
CA VAL A 41 2.24 -31.43 -4.55
C VAL A 41 3.04 -32.48 -5.33
N SER A 42 4.37 -32.44 -5.21
CA SER A 42 5.24 -33.37 -5.92
C SER A 42 4.93 -34.84 -5.60
N THR A 43 4.89 -35.66 -6.64
CA THR A 43 4.62 -37.10 -6.57
C THR A 43 5.76 -37.89 -7.22
N LYS A 44 5.71 -39.23 -7.13
CA LYS A 44 6.69 -40.10 -7.81
C LYS A 44 6.62 -40.02 -9.34
N ASP A 45 5.53 -39.46 -9.89
CA ASP A 45 5.36 -39.25 -11.33
C ASP A 45 5.92 -37.91 -11.82
N SER A 46 6.29 -37.01 -10.90
CA SER A 46 6.77 -35.66 -11.26
C SER A 46 8.16 -35.64 -11.91
N ALA A 47 8.73 -36.81 -12.28
CA ALA A 47 9.98 -36.99 -13.03
C ALA A 47 11.19 -36.17 -12.53
N GLY A 48 11.24 -35.85 -11.23
CA GLY A 48 12.29 -35.05 -10.62
C GLY A 48 12.08 -33.53 -10.66
N TYR A 49 10.94 -33.05 -11.16
CA TYR A 49 10.55 -31.66 -11.15
C TYR A 49 9.61 -31.34 -9.98
N ARG A 50 9.72 -30.13 -9.45
CA ARG A 50 8.86 -29.63 -8.37
C ARG A 50 7.53 -29.15 -8.95
N GLU A 51 6.43 -29.76 -8.52
CA GLU A 51 5.08 -29.37 -8.91
C GLU A 51 4.43 -28.56 -7.79
N LEU A 52 3.92 -27.38 -8.13
CA LEU A 52 3.40 -26.40 -7.18
C LEU A 52 1.95 -26.06 -7.52
N LEU A 53 1.11 -26.04 -6.49
CA LEU A 53 -0.25 -25.52 -6.56
C LEU A 53 -0.31 -24.14 -5.91
N GLY A 54 -1.10 -23.22 -6.48
CA GLY A 54 -1.29 -21.88 -5.92
C GLY A 54 -1.98 -21.94 -4.56
N GLY A 55 -1.37 -21.32 -3.55
CA GLY A 55 -1.89 -21.19 -2.20
C GLY A 55 -2.58 -19.85 -1.97
N GLN A 56 -2.54 -19.40 -0.72
CA GLN A 56 -3.10 -18.10 -0.32
C GLN A 56 -2.29 -16.96 -0.92
N LYS A 57 -2.96 -15.86 -1.25
CA LYS A 57 -2.33 -14.64 -1.74
C LYS A 57 -2.33 -13.62 -0.61
N SER A 58 -1.21 -12.94 -0.43
CA SER A 58 -1.07 -11.84 0.51
C SER A 58 -0.50 -10.65 -0.23
N PHE A 59 -0.79 -9.45 0.25
CA PHE A 59 -0.17 -8.24 -0.26
C PHE A 59 0.12 -7.32 0.91
N SER A 60 1.24 -6.63 0.85
CA SER A 60 1.62 -5.61 1.81
C SER A 60 2.01 -4.34 1.07
N LEU A 61 1.75 -3.22 1.73
CA LEU A 61 1.99 -1.91 1.21
C LEU A 61 2.82 -1.13 2.22
N SER A 62 3.82 -0.39 1.74
CA SER A 62 4.64 0.45 2.60
C SER A 62 4.77 1.82 1.94
N ALA A 63 4.54 2.86 2.73
CA ALA A 63 4.67 4.23 2.31
C ALA A 63 5.43 5.04 3.36
N ASP A 64 6.37 5.85 2.89
CA ASP A 64 7.23 6.70 3.73
C ASP A 64 7.13 8.15 3.23
N GLY A 65 7.20 9.11 4.15
CA GLY A 65 7.03 10.52 3.84
C GLY A 65 7.56 11.47 4.91
N LEU A 66 7.50 12.76 4.60
CA LEU A 66 7.77 13.83 5.57
C LEU A 66 6.50 14.12 6.36
N MET A 67 6.66 14.25 7.67
CA MET A 67 5.59 14.68 8.54
C MET A 67 5.50 16.20 8.52
N ASP A 68 4.32 16.74 8.27
CA ASP A 68 4.02 18.15 8.47
C ASP A 68 2.74 18.26 9.33
N PHE A 69 2.87 19.00 10.43
CA PHE A 69 1.83 19.19 11.44
C PHE A 69 0.76 20.21 11.02
N ASN A 70 0.88 20.78 9.82
CA ASN A 70 -0.01 21.81 9.29
C ASN A 70 -0.74 21.35 8.01
N SER A 71 -0.89 20.03 7.80
CA SER A 71 -1.62 19.49 6.65
C SER A 71 -3.04 20.03 6.65
N THR A 72 -3.44 20.66 5.56
CA THR A 72 -4.79 21.23 5.44
C THR A 72 -5.71 20.22 4.75
N GLY A 73 -6.09 19.14 5.42
CA GLY A 73 -7.23 18.27 5.10
C GLY A 73 -7.31 17.67 3.68
N THR A 74 -6.26 17.74 2.87
CA THR A 74 -6.16 17.15 1.53
C THR A 74 -5.28 15.91 1.48
N ASP A 75 -4.43 15.74 2.50
CA ASP A 75 -3.51 14.62 2.65
C ASP A 75 -3.77 13.95 3.99
N VAL A 76 -3.63 12.61 4.01
CA VAL A 76 -3.81 11.81 5.22
C VAL A 76 -2.68 12.12 6.19
N GLU A 77 -3.06 12.55 7.40
CA GLU A 77 -2.13 12.86 8.47
C GLU A 77 -1.71 11.61 9.25
N VAL A 78 -0.59 11.72 9.97
CA VAL A 78 -0.10 10.65 10.85
C VAL A 78 -1.06 10.40 12.02
N ASP A 79 -1.80 11.42 12.46
CA ASP A 79 -2.82 11.30 13.52
C ASP A 79 -3.98 10.40 13.08
N GLU A 80 -4.44 10.57 11.83
CA GLU A 80 -5.50 9.74 11.25
C GLU A 80 -5.05 8.28 11.04
N LEU A 81 -3.79 8.08 10.63
CA LEU A 81 -3.18 6.75 10.56
C LEU A 81 -3.13 6.10 11.95
N PHE A 82 -2.79 6.86 12.99
CA PHE A 82 -2.77 6.38 14.37
C PHE A 82 -4.16 5.98 14.86
N ASP A 83 -5.18 6.80 14.61
CA ASP A 83 -6.57 6.51 14.97
C ASP A 83 -7.08 5.22 14.30
N GLN A 84 -6.75 5.02 13.03
CA GLN A 84 -7.10 3.79 12.31
C GLN A 84 -6.40 2.55 12.85
N TRP A 85 -5.14 2.70 13.27
CA TRP A 85 -4.36 1.64 13.89
C TRP A 85 -4.93 1.27 15.28
N ASP A 86 -5.23 2.26 16.12
CA ASP A 86 -5.83 2.04 17.45
C ASP A 86 -7.25 1.45 17.34
N GLY A 87 -8.06 2.00 16.43
CA GLY A 87 -9.41 1.56 16.13
C GLY A 87 -9.51 0.19 15.44
N ARG A 88 -8.39 -0.38 14.97
CA ARG A 88 -8.31 -1.63 14.19
C ARG A 88 -9.28 -1.63 13.01
N THR A 89 -9.47 -0.48 12.40
CA THR A 89 -10.40 -0.32 11.28
C THR A 89 -9.71 -0.74 9.99
N ALA A 90 -10.45 -1.42 9.11
CA ALA A 90 -9.95 -1.72 7.78
C ALA A 90 -9.90 -0.42 6.96
N VAL A 91 -8.80 -0.25 6.26
CA VAL A 91 -8.49 0.94 5.47
C VAL A 91 -8.52 0.55 4.01
N THR A 92 -9.30 1.29 3.21
CA THR A 92 -9.29 1.10 1.76
C THR A 92 -8.18 1.95 1.16
N PHE A 93 -7.35 1.34 0.33
CA PHE A 93 -6.26 2.00 -0.35
C PHE A 93 -6.36 1.84 -1.86
N THR A 94 -5.88 2.86 -2.56
CA THR A 94 -5.73 2.88 -4.01
C THR A 94 -4.31 3.29 -4.35
N PHE A 95 -3.58 2.35 -4.95
CA PHE A 95 -2.24 2.55 -5.47
C PHE A 95 -2.36 2.88 -6.96
N THR A 96 -2.03 4.12 -7.33
CA THR A 96 -2.31 4.67 -8.66
C THR A 96 -1.26 5.70 -9.07
N LEU A 97 -1.27 6.06 -10.34
CA LEU A 97 -0.55 7.23 -10.85
C LEU A 97 -1.32 8.51 -10.48
N ALA A 98 -0.59 9.59 -10.19
CA ALA A 98 -1.13 10.88 -9.79
C ALA A 98 -2.06 11.48 -10.86
N THR A 99 -1.80 11.14 -12.13
CA THR A 99 -2.65 11.43 -13.28
C THR A 99 -2.90 10.13 -14.01
N THR A 100 -4.16 9.71 -14.08
CA THR A 100 -4.56 8.47 -14.76
C THR A 100 -4.91 8.79 -16.22
N ALA A 101 -4.21 8.16 -17.15
CA ALA A 101 -4.50 8.21 -18.59
C ALA A 101 -5.00 6.84 -19.08
N ALA A 102 -5.63 6.81 -20.27
CA ALA A 102 -6.05 5.55 -20.89
C ALA A 102 -4.84 4.65 -21.15
N GLY A 103 -4.87 3.43 -20.59
CA GLY A 103 -3.80 2.44 -20.57
C GLY A 103 -3.07 2.30 -19.23
N ASP A 104 -3.43 3.09 -18.21
CA ASP A 104 -2.86 2.99 -16.86
C ASP A 104 -3.61 1.97 -15.99
N TYR A 105 -2.88 1.32 -15.10
CA TYR A 105 -3.44 0.36 -14.15
C TYR A 105 -3.32 0.90 -12.73
N PHE A 106 -4.36 0.70 -11.94
CA PHE A 106 -4.36 0.98 -10.51
C PHE A 106 -4.80 -0.24 -9.71
N TYR A 107 -4.25 -0.37 -8.52
CA TYR A 107 -4.55 -1.46 -7.59
C TYR A 107 -5.35 -0.92 -6.43
N THR A 108 -6.52 -1.50 -6.21
CA THR A 108 -7.41 -1.17 -5.09
C THR A 108 -7.51 -2.36 -4.16
N GLY A 109 -7.58 -2.10 -2.86
CA GLY A 109 -7.71 -3.13 -1.86
C GLY A 109 -8.04 -2.56 -0.49
N SER A 110 -8.37 -3.45 0.43
CA SER A 110 -8.50 -3.13 1.85
C SER A 110 -7.33 -3.72 2.63
N GLY A 111 -6.94 -3.09 3.72
CA GLY A 111 -5.87 -3.55 4.58
C GLY A 111 -5.97 -3.00 5.99
N PHE A 112 -5.14 -3.52 6.89
CA PHE A 112 -4.96 -2.98 8.23
C PHE A 112 -3.57 -2.38 8.33
N ILE A 113 -3.48 -1.24 9.01
CA ILE A 113 -2.17 -0.69 9.35
C ILE A 113 -1.54 -1.60 10.40
N THR A 114 -0.32 -2.07 10.16
CA THR A 114 0.38 -2.98 11.08
C THR A 114 1.51 -2.31 11.83
N SER A 115 2.15 -1.32 11.21
CA SER A 115 3.18 -0.50 11.86
C SER A 115 3.14 0.93 11.37
N ILE A 116 3.30 1.85 12.31
CA ILE A 116 3.53 3.28 12.06
C ILE A 116 4.78 3.64 12.85
N GLU A 117 5.80 4.13 12.16
CA GLU A 117 7.06 4.58 12.74
C GLU A 117 7.19 6.08 12.45
N VAL A 118 7.50 6.86 13.48
CA VAL A 118 7.78 8.29 13.35
C VAL A 118 9.17 8.54 13.89
N SER A 119 10.04 9.12 13.07
CA SER A 119 11.44 9.36 13.43
C SER A 119 11.86 10.79 13.08
N GLY A 120 12.74 11.37 13.90
CA GLY A 120 13.26 12.71 13.68
C GLY A 120 14.60 12.88 14.36
N GLY A 121 15.61 13.34 13.61
CA GLY A 121 16.93 13.68 14.13
C GLY A 121 16.99 15.11 14.66
N THR A 122 18.00 15.41 15.47
CA THR A 122 18.31 16.81 15.84
C THR A 122 18.62 17.62 14.57
N GLU A 123 17.88 18.72 14.37
CA GLU A 123 17.96 19.60 13.19
C GLU A 123 17.51 18.97 11.85
N ASP A 124 16.66 17.93 11.88
CA ASP A 124 16.11 17.30 10.67
C ASP A 124 14.57 17.38 10.63
N ALA A 125 14.00 17.26 9.42
CA ALA A 125 12.56 17.18 9.25
C ALA A 125 12.04 15.82 9.76
N PRO A 126 10.94 15.78 10.52
CA PRO A 126 10.36 14.53 10.98
C PRO A 126 9.87 13.70 9.78
N THR A 127 10.16 12.40 9.80
CA THR A 127 9.71 11.43 8.81
C THR A 127 8.74 10.45 9.44
N TYR A 128 7.85 9.91 8.62
CA TYR A 128 6.96 8.83 9.00
C TYR A 128 7.05 7.67 8.01
N SER A 129 6.84 6.46 8.51
CA SER A 129 6.75 5.23 7.74
C SER A 129 5.52 4.46 8.19
N ALA A 130 4.64 4.10 7.25
CA ALA A 130 3.45 3.33 7.51
C ALA A 130 3.45 2.05 6.66
N THR A 131 3.15 0.92 7.30
CA THR A 131 2.96 -0.37 6.63
C THR A 131 1.52 -0.84 6.79
N ILE A 132 0.91 -1.22 5.68
CA ILE A 132 -0.46 -1.72 5.58
C ILE A 132 -0.39 -3.16 5.09
N GLU A 133 -0.93 -4.09 5.87
CA GLU A 133 -1.13 -5.48 5.44
C GLU A 133 -2.52 -5.64 4.83
N GLY A 134 -2.53 -6.19 3.64
CA GLY A 134 -3.73 -6.43 2.85
C GLY A 134 -4.66 -7.48 3.43
N THR A 135 -5.96 -7.18 3.39
CA THR A 135 -7.02 -8.15 3.65
C THR A 135 -8.00 -8.20 2.49
N GLY A 136 -8.41 -9.42 2.11
CA GLY A 136 -9.35 -9.64 1.02
C GLY A 136 -8.69 -9.72 -0.36
N ALA A 137 -9.46 -9.41 -1.40
CA ALA A 137 -9.00 -9.48 -2.78
C ALA A 137 -8.43 -8.13 -3.25
N LEU A 138 -7.22 -8.15 -3.80
CA LEU A 138 -6.67 -7.02 -4.52
C LEU A 138 -7.31 -6.95 -5.91
N THR A 139 -7.91 -5.82 -6.27
CA THR A 139 -8.51 -5.60 -7.58
C THR A 139 -7.62 -4.71 -8.43
N GLN A 140 -7.17 -5.23 -9.56
CA GLN A 140 -6.52 -4.43 -10.59
C GLN A 140 -7.59 -3.90 -11.54
N THR A 141 -7.53 -2.61 -11.83
CA THR A 141 -8.42 -1.97 -12.81
C THR A 141 -7.57 -1.18 -13.80
N ASP A 142 -7.93 -1.28 -15.08
CA ASP A 142 -7.37 -0.49 -16.17
C ASP A 142 -8.27 0.73 -16.46
N VAL A 143 -7.66 1.85 -16.86
CA VAL A 143 -8.36 3.02 -17.41
C VAL A 143 -8.26 3.05 -18.93
#